data_AF-A0AA90NYU3-F1
#
_entry.id   AF-A0AA90NYU3-F1
#
_cell.length_a   1.000
_cell.length_b   1.000
_cell.length_c   1.000
_cell.angle_alpha   90.00
_cell.angle_beta   90.00
_cell.angle_gamma   90.00
#
_symmetry.space_group_name_H-M   'P 1'
#
loop_
_entity.id
_entity.type
_entity.pdbx_description
1 polymer ?
#
loop_
_entity_poly.entity_id
_entity_poly.type
_entity_poly.pdbx_seq_one_letter_code
_entity_poly.pdbx_strand_id
1 'polypeptide(L)'
;MANDLKPKNYSLDELLYNLLYDYQYRNNFLNDEFNELNLSADNLNHIKTIDKEELVATAATIVRNLMSGNIEHKGGLRTSFPGVFQALEILETDITLLMHKFLASKHFECYMELPYAGEGTCIEEAFYNYLSENKEFILAADNNHLLLKHEFLNAILSILTVNKYPFFRIDSDLVKNNGHIYYAYQTYSKEIAEALSGKKVASDSEKVIWLYAATERNLIRGPIHPSILEMVEIGGSREINRQQKFKQDQIDWILNLGLIKNDG
;
A
#
# COMPACT_ATOMS: atom_id res chain seq x y z
N MET A 1 -20.24 -18.25 -31.13
CA MET A 1 -20.05 -19.54 -30.43
C MET A 1 -20.17 -19.23 -28.95
N ALA A 2 -21.29 -19.60 -28.33
CA ALA A 2 -21.49 -19.43 -26.90
C ALA A 2 -20.56 -20.41 -26.17
N ASN A 3 -19.65 -19.89 -25.36
CA ASN A 3 -18.90 -20.74 -24.44
C ASN A 3 -19.91 -21.25 -23.40
N ASP A 4 -20.24 -22.54 -23.44
CA ASP A 4 -20.93 -23.25 -22.37
C ASP A 4 -20.00 -23.31 -21.14
N LEU A 5 -19.86 -22.18 -20.46
CA LEU A 5 -19.29 -22.10 -19.13
C LEU A 5 -20.29 -22.78 -18.20
N LYS A 6 -19.90 -23.90 -17.60
CA LYS A 6 -20.71 -24.53 -16.55
C LYS A 6 -21.00 -23.49 -15.46
N PRO A 7 -22.25 -23.39 -14.97
CA PRO A 7 -22.59 -22.48 -13.89
C PRO A 7 -21.72 -22.78 -12.67
N LYS A 8 -21.12 -21.74 -12.09
CA LYS A 8 -20.29 -21.87 -10.90
C LYS A 8 -21.20 -21.94 -9.68
N ASN A 9 -21.03 -22.96 -8.85
CA ASN A 9 -21.64 -23.00 -7.52
C ASN A 9 -20.74 -22.21 -6.57
N TYR A 10 -20.99 -20.91 -6.46
CA TYR A 10 -20.45 -20.09 -5.38
C TYR A 10 -21.21 -20.38 -4.09
N SER A 11 -20.50 -20.30 -2.98
CA SER A 11 -21.06 -20.15 -1.65
C SER A 11 -21.76 -18.78 -1.52
N LEU A 12 -22.68 -18.65 -0.55
CA LEU A 12 -23.46 -17.41 -0.37
C LEU A 12 -22.56 -16.22 -0.02
N ASP A 13 -21.53 -16.45 0.76
CA ASP A 13 -20.55 -15.44 1.14
C ASP A 13 -19.74 -14.97 -0.06
N GLU A 14 -19.24 -15.87 -0.92
CA GLU A 14 -18.59 -15.48 -2.20
C GLU A 14 -19.51 -14.62 -3.08
N LEU A 15 -20.81 -14.92 -3.14
CA LEU A 15 -21.79 -14.13 -3.89
C LEU A 15 -21.94 -12.72 -3.31
N LEU A 16 -22.05 -12.62 -1.99
CA LEU A 16 -22.16 -11.32 -1.31
C LEU A 16 -20.88 -10.50 -1.49
N TYR A 17 -19.71 -11.13 -1.42
CA TYR A 17 -18.43 -10.49 -1.71
C TYR A 17 -18.39 -9.95 -3.14
N ASN A 18 -18.75 -10.75 -4.13
CA ASN A 18 -18.79 -10.30 -5.53
C ASN A 18 -19.77 -9.14 -5.72
N LEU A 19 -20.96 -9.19 -5.10
CA LEU A 19 -21.92 -8.08 -5.17
C LEU A 19 -21.39 -6.78 -4.53
N LEU A 20 -20.63 -6.88 -3.44
CA LEU A 20 -20.10 -5.71 -2.74
C LEU A 20 -18.85 -5.12 -3.43
N TYR A 21 -17.92 -5.95 -3.86
CA TYR A 21 -16.58 -5.51 -4.27
C TYR A 21 -16.36 -5.55 -5.79
N ASP A 22 -16.98 -6.47 -6.52
CA ASP A 22 -16.93 -6.49 -7.99
C ASP A 22 -18.06 -5.60 -8.56
N TYR A 23 -17.68 -4.43 -9.04
CA TYR A 23 -18.64 -3.46 -9.55
C TYR A 23 -19.34 -3.91 -10.84
N GLN A 24 -18.67 -4.71 -11.67
CA GLN A 24 -19.25 -5.20 -12.92
C GLN A 24 -20.27 -6.29 -12.61
N TYR A 25 -19.91 -7.22 -11.71
CA TYR A 25 -20.84 -8.22 -11.19
C TYR A 25 -22.06 -7.58 -10.52
N ARG A 26 -21.85 -6.54 -9.70
CA ARG A 26 -22.94 -5.78 -9.09
C ARG A 26 -23.83 -5.11 -10.13
N ASN A 27 -23.27 -4.45 -11.14
CA ASN A 27 -24.06 -3.77 -12.17
C ASN A 27 -24.93 -4.75 -12.96
N ASN A 28 -24.40 -5.92 -13.31
CA ASN A 28 -25.16 -6.97 -13.97
C ASN A 28 -26.35 -7.43 -13.09
N PHE A 29 -26.15 -7.55 -11.77
CA PHE A 29 -27.23 -7.85 -10.83
C PHE A 29 -28.27 -6.72 -10.72
N LEU A 30 -27.83 -5.46 -10.63
CA LEU A 30 -28.72 -4.31 -10.50
C LEU A 30 -29.61 -4.13 -11.75
N ASN A 31 -29.06 -4.39 -12.94
CA ASN A 31 -29.75 -4.27 -14.22
C ASN A 31 -30.57 -5.51 -14.63
N ASP A 32 -30.69 -6.51 -13.74
CA ASP A 32 -31.37 -7.79 -14.01
C ASP A 32 -30.75 -8.61 -15.16
N GLU A 33 -29.48 -8.38 -15.46
CA GLU A 33 -28.68 -9.10 -16.46
C GLU A 33 -28.13 -10.43 -15.89
N PHE A 34 -29.02 -11.24 -15.31
CA PHE A 34 -28.65 -12.44 -14.54
C PHE A 34 -27.87 -13.50 -15.32
N ASN A 35 -28.01 -13.52 -16.65
CA ASN A 35 -27.28 -14.45 -17.52
C ASN A 35 -25.76 -14.21 -17.45
N GLU A 36 -25.33 -12.96 -17.20
CA GLU A 36 -23.92 -12.58 -17.10
C GLU A 36 -23.30 -12.96 -15.75
N LEU A 37 -24.11 -13.31 -14.75
CA LEU A 37 -23.62 -13.71 -13.42
C LEU A 37 -23.17 -15.18 -13.36
N ASN A 38 -23.54 -15.99 -14.37
CA ASN A 38 -23.20 -17.42 -14.48
C ASN A 38 -23.50 -18.25 -13.22
N LEU A 39 -24.70 -18.07 -12.65
CA LEU A 39 -25.14 -18.68 -11.40
C LEU A 39 -26.08 -19.88 -11.60
N SER A 40 -26.09 -20.78 -10.62
CA SER A 40 -27.14 -21.81 -10.52
C SER A 40 -28.49 -21.20 -10.19
N ALA A 41 -29.58 -21.92 -10.52
CA ALA A 41 -30.95 -21.46 -10.24
C ALA A 41 -31.21 -21.20 -8.75
N ASP A 42 -30.62 -22.01 -7.88
CA ASP A 42 -30.74 -21.87 -6.42
C ASP A 42 -30.04 -20.59 -5.94
N ASN A 43 -28.83 -20.33 -6.42
CA ASN A 43 -28.10 -19.10 -6.10
C ASN A 43 -28.81 -17.84 -6.62
N LEU A 44 -29.40 -17.91 -7.81
CA LEU A 44 -30.22 -16.82 -8.37
C LEU A 44 -31.43 -16.51 -7.48
N ASN A 45 -32.11 -17.53 -6.96
CA ASN A 45 -33.24 -17.33 -6.06
C ASN A 45 -32.82 -16.68 -4.75
N HIS A 46 -31.65 -17.04 -4.20
CA HIS A 46 -31.12 -16.43 -2.98
C HIS A 46 -30.71 -14.96 -3.18
N ILE A 47 -30.01 -14.60 -4.26
CA ILE A 47 -29.58 -13.21 -4.44
C ILE A 47 -30.74 -12.28 -4.82
N LYS A 48 -31.83 -12.79 -5.40
CA LYS A 48 -33.02 -12.00 -5.73
C LYS A 48 -33.72 -11.39 -4.51
N THR A 49 -33.48 -11.93 -3.31
CA THR A 49 -34.04 -11.36 -2.08
C THR A 49 -33.19 -10.20 -1.52
N ILE A 50 -32.04 -9.91 -2.12
CA ILE A 50 -31.16 -8.82 -1.68
C ILE A 50 -31.79 -7.48 -2.09
N ASP A 51 -31.88 -6.56 -1.13
CA ASP A 51 -32.28 -5.19 -1.38
C ASP A 51 -31.19 -4.48 -2.22
N LYS A 52 -31.57 -4.07 -3.45
CA LYS A 52 -30.68 -3.39 -4.39
C LYS A 52 -30.24 -2.01 -3.89
N GLU A 53 -31.11 -1.28 -3.19
CA GLU A 53 -30.80 0.04 -2.66
C GLU A 53 -29.78 -0.07 -1.51
N GLU A 54 -30.01 -1.03 -0.60
CA GLU A 54 -29.08 -1.30 0.51
C GLU A 54 -27.73 -1.80 0.01
N LEU A 55 -27.71 -2.61 -1.05
CA LEU A 55 -26.48 -3.06 -1.70
C LEU A 55 -25.67 -1.88 -2.26
N VAL A 56 -26.31 -0.95 -2.97
CA VAL A 56 -25.65 0.25 -3.50
C VAL A 56 -25.14 1.14 -2.36
N ALA A 57 -25.95 1.36 -1.33
CA ALA A 57 -25.57 2.18 -0.18
C ALA A 57 -24.37 1.60 0.58
N THR A 58 -24.36 0.27 0.77
CA THR A 58 -23.26 -0.44 1.41
C THR A 58 -21.98 -0.36 0.57
N ALA A 59 -22.06 -0.63 -0.73
CA ALA A 59 -20.91 -0.54 -1.64
C ALA A 59 -20.32 0.89 -1.68
N ALA A 60 -21.18 1.92 -1.72
CA ALA A 60 -20.75 3.31 -1.65
C ALA A 60 -20.07 3.64 -0.31
N THR A 61 -20.58 3.08 0.79
CA THR A 61 -19.99 3.26 2.12
C THR A 61 -18.60 2.62 2.24
N ILE A 62 -18.41 1.43 1.65
CA ILE A 62 -17.11 0.76 1.58
C ILE A 62 -16.09 1.66 0.87
N VAL A 63 -16.42 2.14 -0.33
CA VAL A 63 -15.53 3.04 -1.11
C VAL A 63 -15.21 4.30 -0.32
N ARG A 64 -16.22 4.94 0.29
CA ARG A 64 -16.03 6.13 1.12
C ARG A 64 -15.09 5.87 2.29
N ASN A 65 -15.27 4.75 2.98
CA ASN A 65 -14.45 4.38 4.14
C ASN A 65 -13.00 4.07 3.74
N LEU A 66 -12.78 3.38 2.62
CA LEU A 66 -11.42 3.14 2.10
C LEU A 66 -10.70 4.44 1.74
N MET A 67 -11.44 5.38 1.17
CA MET A 67 -10.90 6.66 0.72
C MET A 67 -10.54 7.59 1.88
N SER A 68 -11.45 7.72 2.85
CA SER A 68 -11.41 8.79 3.86
C SER A 68 -11.25 8.28 5.30
N GLY A 69 -11.23 6.97 5.50
CA GLY A 69 -11.35 6.35 6.82
C GLY A 69 -12.79 6.26 7.30
N ASN A 70 -12.96 5.71 8.51
CA ASN A 70 -14.25 5.58 9.16
C ASN A 70 -14.27 6.31 10.52
N ILE A 71 -15.39 6.22 11.25
CA ILE A 71 -15.58 6.94 12.52
C ILE A 71 -14.60 6.43 13.60
N GLU A 72 -14.24 5.15 13.54
CA GLU A 72 -13.38 4.48 14.52
C GLU A 72 -11.89 4.57 14.15
N HIS A 73 -11.58 4.69 12.85
CA HIS A 73 -10.25 4.68 12.28
C HIS A 73 -10.05 5.94 11.45
N LYS A 74 -9.29 6.89 12.00
CA LYS A 74 -8.83 8.06 11.24
C LYS A 74 -7.79 7.60 10.22
N GLY A 75 -7.98 8.04 8.98
CA GLY A 75 -7.07 7.72 7.88
C GLY A 75 -7.72 6.78 6.87
N GLY A 76 -7.40 7.02 5.61
CA GLY A 76 -7.76 6.20 4.46
C GLY A 76 -6.73 6.43 3.36
N LEU A 77 -6.98 5.90 2.17
CA LEU A 77 -6.03 6.00 1.08
C LEU A 77 -5.69 7.45 0.71
N ARG A 78 -6.60 8.42 0.87
CA ARG A 78 -6.27 9.85 0.66
C ARG A 78 -5.28 10.42 1.69
N THR A 79 -5.23 9.84 2.88
CA THR A 79 -4.25 10.23 3.92
C THR A 79 -2.91 9.55 3.70
N SER A 80 -2.92 8.30 3.26
CA SER A 80 -1.71 7.53 2.96
C SER A 80 -1.04 7.97 1.65
N PHE A 81 -1.84 8.41 0.68
CA PHE A 81 -1.41 8.75 -0.69
C PHE A 81 -1.87 10.15 -1.16
N PRO A 82 -1.66 11.23 -0.39
CA PRO A 82 -2.27 12.53 -0.67
C PRO A 82 -1.86 13.14 -2.02
N GLY A 83 -0.56 13.07 -2.36
CA GLY A 83 -0.03 13.57 -3.61
C GLY A 83 -0.42 12.70 -4.82
N VAL A 84 -0.51 11.38 -4.65
CA VAL A 84 -1.05 10.50 -5.71
C VAL A 84 -2.50 10.86 -6.02
N PHE A 85 -3.35 11.06 -5.00
CA PHE A 85 -4.74 11.49 -5.26
C PHE A 85 -4.82 12.87 -5.90
N GLN A 86 -3.97 13.81 -5.50
CA GLN A 86 -3.87 15.11 -6.15
C GLN A 86 -3.45 14.96 -7.63
N ALA A 87 -2.47 14.10 -7.92
CA ALA A 87 -2.04 13.83 -9.29
C ALA A 87 -3.15 13.19 -10.13
N LEU A 88 -3.89 12.22 -9.57
CA LEU A 88 -5.05 11.61 -10.23
C LEU A 88 -6.16 12.63 -10.53
N GLU A 89 -6.40 13.58 -9.62
CA GLU A 89 -7.37 14.67 -9.82
C GLU A 89 -6.92 15.64 -10.93
N ILE A 90 -5.63 15.97 -11.01
CA ILE A 90 -5.06 16.78 -12.10
C ILE A 90 -5.20 16.08 -13.45
N LEU A 91 -5.14 14.74 -13.47
CA LEU A 91 -5.37 13.93 -14.66
C LEU A 91 -6.86 13.71 -14.97
N GLU A 92 -7.76 14.38 -14.25
CA GLU A 92 -9.21 14.24 -14.40
C GLU A 92 -9.69 12.77 -14.26
N THR A 93 -8.95 11.96 -13.50
CA THR A 93 -9.31 10.55 -13.28
C THR A 93 -10.60 10.45 -12.48
N ASP A 94 -11.55 9.64 -12.95
CA ASP A 94 -12.73 9.27 -12.14
C ASP A 94 -12.28 8.39 -10.97
N ILE A 95 -12.11 9.03 -9.82
CA ILE A 95 -11.65 8.38 -8.58
C ILE A 95 -12.64 7.31 -8.11
N THR A 96 -13.94 7.51 -8.30
CA THR A 96 -14.95 6.52 -7.88
C THR A 96 -14.81 5.25 -8.70
N LEU A 97 -14.69 5.40 -10.02
CA LEU A 97 -14.46 4.27 -10.93
C LEU A 97 -13.11 3.61 -10.67
N LEU A 98 -12.05 4.38 -10.41
CA LEU A 98 -10.73 3.85 -10.06
C LEU A 98 -10.81 2.95 -8.81
N MET A 99 -11.52 3.39 -7.78
CA MET A 99 -11.71 2.62 -6.55
C MET A 99 -12.53 1.35 -6.77
N HIS A 100 -13.57 1.42 -7.61
CA HIS A 100 -14.32 0.22 -8.00
C HIS A 100 -13.46 -0.79 -8.75
N LYS A 101 -12.60 -0.33 -9.66
CA LYS A 101 -11.63 -1.20 -10.36
C LYS A 101 -10.58 -1.77 -9.41
N PHE A 102 -10.15 -1.00 -8.41
CA PHE A 102 -9.25 -1.50 -7.37
C PHE A 102 -9.90 -2.61 -6.53
N LEU A 103 -11.13 -2.40 -6.06
CA LEU A 103 -11.88 -3.39 -5.28
C LEU A 103 -12.11 -4.71 -6.03
N ALA A 104 -12.29 -4.64 -7.35
CA ALA A 104 -12.43 -5.80 -8.22
C ALA A 104 -11.08 -6.43 -8.64
N SER A 105 -9.94 -5.93 -8.15
CA SER A 105 -8.62 -6.39 -8.58
C SER A 105 -8.10 -7.53 -7.70
N LYS A 106 -7.26 -8.39 -8.30
CA LYS A 106 -6.46 -9.43 -7.59
C LYS A 106 -5.65 -8.88 -6.40
N HIS A 107 -5.29 -7.60 -6.43
CA HIS A 107 -4.50 -6.97 -5.37
C HIS A 107 -5.35 -6.72 -4.14
N PHE A 108 -6.63 -6.36 -4.31
CA PHE A 108 -7.56 -6.20 -3.21
C PHE A 108 -7.96 -7.56 -2.60
N GLU A 109 -8.02 -8.63 -3.39
CA GLU A 109 -8.27 -10.00 -2.88
C GLU A 109 -7.23 -10.46 -1.85
N CYS A 110 -6.02 -9.87 -1.86
CA CYS A 110 -4.97 -10.15 -0.87
C CYS A 110 -5.14 -9.36 0.43
N TYR A 111 -6.12 -8.45 0.52
CA TYR A 111 -6.31 -7.58 1.69
C TYR A 111 -6.74 -8.39 2.93
N MET A 112 -6.02 -8.20 4.04
CA MET A 112 -6.14 -9.01 5.25
C MET A 112 -7.54 -9.04 5.91
N GLU A 113 -8.37 -8.01 5.73
CA GLU A 113 -9.71 -7.98 6.33
C GLU A 113 -10.73 -8.82 5.53
N LEU A 114 -10.31 -9.41 4.41
CA LEU A 114 -11.13 -10.39 3.71
C LEU A 114 -11.09 -11.75 4.45
N PRO A 115 -12.25 -12.38 4.74
CA PRO A 115 -12.35 -13.61 5.53
C PRO A 115 -11.49 -14.78 5.03
N TYR A 116 -11.08 -14.73 3.77
CA TYR A 116 -10.37 -15.80 3.07
C TYR A 116 -8.87 -15.49 2.85
N ALA A 117 -8.42 -14.27 3.13
CA ALA A 117 -7.06 -13.82 2.76
C ALA A 117 -5.94 -14.38 3.66
N GLY A 118 -6.28 -15.02 4.78
CA GLY A 118 -5.29 -15.50 5.75
C GLY A 118 -4.52 -14.34 6.37
N GLU A 119 -3.19 -14.40 6.41
CA GLU A 119 -2.38 -13.28 6.92
C GLU A 119 -2.41 -12.03 6.01
N GLY A 120 -2.82 -12.13 4.73
CA GLY A 120 -3.05 -10.99 3.82
C GLY A 120 -1.97 -9.89 3.75
N THR A 121 -2.24 -8.83 2.99
CA THR A 121 -1.45 -7.58 2.99
C THR A 121 -2.29 -6.45 3.60
N CYS A 122 -1.65 -5.34 3.99
CA CYS A 122 -2.38 -4.13 4.34
C CYS A 122 -3.00 -3.47 3.09
N ILE A 123 -3.96 -2.57 3.31
CA ILE A 123 -4.68 -1.91 2.21
C ILE A 123 -3.77 -0.98 1.39
N GLU A 124 -2.79 -0.35 2.04
CA GLU A 124 -1.83 0.54 1.38
C GLU A 124 -0.95 -0.20 0.39
N GLU A 125 -0.51 -1.41 0.75
CA GLU A 125 0.29 -2.25 -0.14
C GLU A 125 -0.53 -2.80 -1.31
N ALA A 126 -1.77 -3.25 -1.04
CA ALA A 126 -2.70 -3.65 -2.09
C ALA A 126 -2.93 -2.50 -3.10
N PHE A 127 -3.17 -1.28 -2.61
CA PHE A 127 -3.38 -0.12 -3.46
C PHE A 127 -2.11 0.30 -4.21
N TYR A 128 -0.95 0.26 -3.55
CA TYR A 128 0.35 0.51 -4.16
C TYR A 128 0.61 -0.44 -5.33
N ASN A 129 0.38 -1.73 -5.15
CA ASN A 129 0.59 -2.74 -6.19
C ASN A 129 -0.38 -2.55 -7.36
N TYR A 130 -1.66 -2.25 -7.08
CA TYR A 130 -2.65 -1.92 -8.09
C TYR A 130 -2.26 -0.71 -8.95
N LEU A 131 -1.89 0.41 -8.31
CA LEU A 131 -1.50 1.61 -9.05
C LEU A 131 -0.13 1.48 -9.74
N SER A 132 0.78 0.67 -9.22
CA SER A 132 2.08 0.41 -9.86
C SER A 132 1.94 -0.32 -11.19
N GLU A 133 0.88 -1.10 -11.37
CA GLU A 133 0.51 -1.74 -12.65
C GLU A 133 -0.35 -0.82 -13.55
N ASN A 134 -0.84 0.31 -13.04
CA ASN A 134 -1.66 1.26 -13.80
C ASN A 134 -0.79 2.15 -14.69
N LYS A 135 -0.64 1.74 -15.96
CA LYS A 135 0.18 2.46 -16.95
C LYS A 135 -0.30 3.89 -17.22
N GLU A 136 -1.59 4.15 -17.16
CA GLU A 136 -2.15 5.48 -17.41
C GLU A 136 -1.64 6.47 -16.37
N PHE A 137 -1.72 6.10 -15.08
CA PHE A 137 -1.17 6.92 -14.01
C PHE A 137 0.36 7.00 -14.06
N ILE A 138 1.04 5.87 -14.21
CA ILE A 138 2.51 5.82 -14.13
C ILE A 138 3.19 6.59 -15.26
N LEU A 139 2.64 6.55 -16.47
CA LEU A 139 3.22 7.21 -17.65
C LEU A 139 2.75 8.65 -17.83
N ALA A 140 1.74 9.10 -17.08
CA ALA A 140 1.22 10.46 -17.20
C ALA A 140 2.22 11.55 -16.78
N ALA A 141 3.16 11.23 -15.88
CA ALA A 141 4.26 12.11 -15.53
C ALA A 141 5.49 11.32 -15.07
N ASP A 142 6.68 11.81 -15.42
CA ASP A 142 7.96 11.13 -15.18
C ASP A 142 8.16 10.72 -13.71
N ASN A 143 7.64 11.51 -12.77
CA ASN A 143 7.84 11.30 -11.34
C ASN A 143 6.69 10.58 -10.62
N ASN A 144 5.61 10.19 -11.31
CA ASN A 144 4.45 9.56 -10.66
C ASN A 144 4.82 8.23 -9.98
N HIS A 145 5.71 7.45 -10.59
CA HIS A 145 6.21 6.21 -9.99
C HIS A 145 7.04 6.47 -8.71
N LEU A 146 7.79 7.58 -8.65
CA LEU A 146 8.57 7.98 -7.47
C LEU A 146 7.67 8.50 -6.35
N LEU A 147 6.65 9.28 -6.71
CA LEU A 147 5.63 9.78 -5.80
C LEU A 147 4.86 8.61 -5.15
N LEU A 148 4.37 7.68 -5.96
CA LEU A 148 3.66 6.50 -5.48
C LEU A 148 4.51 5.66 -4.52
N LYS A 149 5.79 5.43 -4.85
CA LYS A 149 6.74 4.75 -3.96
C LYS A 149 7.00 5.53 -2.67
N HIS A 150 7.19 6.85 -2.75
CA HIS A 150 7.43 7.69 -1.58
C HIS A 150 6.28 7.62 -0.58
N GLU A 151 5.05 7.77 -1.07
CA GLU A 151 3.85 7.74 -0.24
C GLU A 151 3.57 6.34 0.33
N PHE A 152 3.74 5.29 -0.47
CA PHE A 152 3.68 3.91 0.02
C PHE A 152 4.66 3.67 1.15
N LEU A 153 5.95 3.99 0.95
CA LEU A 153 7.00 3.78 1.97
C LEU A 153 6.76 4.58 3.24
N ASN A 154 6.24 5.81 3.13
CA ASN A 154 5.82 6.57 4.30
C ASN A 154 4.66 5.91 5.03
N ALA A 155 3.65 5.44 4.31
CA ALA A 155 2.46 4.84 4.91
C ALA A 155 2.81 3.52 5.62
N ILE A 156 3.46 2.58 4.93
CA ILE A 156 3.81 1.28 5.48
C ILE A 156 4.77 1.40 6.67
N LEU A 157 5.81 2.25 6.59
CA LEU A 157 6.72 2.42 7.72
C LEU A 157 6.11 3.21 8.88
N SER A 158 5.12 4.08 8.64
CA SER A 158 4.34 4.69 9.72
C SER A 158 3.54 3.64 10.47
N ILE A 159 2.90 2.71 9.76
CA ILE A 159 2.19 1.58 10.36
C ILE A 159 3.15 0.74 11.19
N LEU A 160 4.33 0.39 10.65
CA LEU A 160 5.31 -0.45 11.33
C LEU A 160 6.00 0.24 12.52
N THR A 161 5.99 1.57 12.57
CA THR A 161 6.45 2.33 13.75
C THR A 161 5.53 2.10 14.94
N VAL A 162 4.22 2.00 14.70
CA VAL A 162 3.21 1.78 15.75
C VAL A 162 2.99 0.29 16.02
N ASN A 163 3.09 -0.55 14.98
CA ASN A 163 2.87 -1.98 15.04
C ASN A 163 4.09 -2.77 14.54
N LYS A 164 5.00 -3.10 15.46
CA LYS A 164 6.26 -3.83 15.14
C LYS A 164 6.03 -5.28 14.69
N TYR A 165 4.90 -5.87 15.07
CA TYR A 165 4.54 -7.24 14.73
C TYR A 165 3.19 -7.21 14.02
N PRO A 166 3.15 -6.67 12.79
CA PRO A 166 1.91 -6.55 12.04
C PRO A 166 1.26 -7.93 11.87
N PHE A 167 -0.06 -7.98 11.96
CA PHE A 167 -0.84 -9.17 11.62
C PHE A 167 -1.10 -9.24 10.10
N PHE A 168 -0.20 -8.65 9.31
CA PHE A 168 -0.21 -8.70 7.85
C PHE A 168 1.18 -9.03 7.33
N ARG A 169 1.24 -9.61 6.13
CA ARG A 169 2.49 -9.82 5.39
C ARG A 169 2.88 -8.54 4.66
N ILE A 170 4.19 -8.37 4.49
CA ILE A 170 4.78 -7.35 3.63
C ILE A 170 5.38 -8.08 2.44
N ASP A 171 4.74 -7.95 1.28
CA ASP A 171 5.11 -8.70 0.07
C ASP A 171 6.09 -7.88 -0.82
N SER A 172 6.18 -6.57 -0.60
CA SER A 172 7.04 -5.64 -1.32
C SER A 172 8.52 -5.87 -1.02
N ASP A 173 9.30 -6.00 -2.08
CA ASP A 173 10.77 -6.09 -2.03
C ASP A 173 11.46 -4.78 -1.60
N LEU A 174 10.71 -3.68 -1.53
CA LEU A 174 11.21 -2.38 -1.11
C LEU A 174 11.48 -2.31 0.40
N VAL A 175 10.71 -3.05 1.19
CA VAL A 175 10.79 -3.04 2.65
C VAL A 175 11.69 -4.18 3.11
N LYS A 176 12.78 -3.80 3.78
CA LYS A 176 13.77 -4.71 4.36
C LYS A 176 13.64 -4.73 5.87
N ASN A 177 14.19 -5.76 6.51
CA ASN A 177 14.31 -5.86 7.95
C ASN A 177 15.75 -6.26 8.31
N ASN A 178 16.42 -5.48 9.15
CA ASN A 178 17.81 -5.72 9.57
C ASN A 178 17.93 -6.53 10.89
N GLY A 179 16.84 -7.16 11.32
CA GLY A 179 16.70 -7.84 12.61
C GLY A 179 16.40 -6.90 13.79
N HIS A 180 16.35 -5.58 13.57
CA HIS A 180 16.01 -4.59 14.59
C HIS A 180 14.86 -3.68 14.18
N ILE A 181 14.89 -3.17 12.94
CA ILE A 181 13.90 -2.26 12.38
C ILE A 181 13.47 -2.70 10.98
N TYR A 182 12.28 -2.25 10.58
CA TYR A 182 11.89 -2.21 9.18
C TYR A 182 12.39 -0.92 8.53
N TYR A 183 12.96 -1.04 7.34
CA TYR A 183 13.51 0.09 6.61
C TYR A 183 13.38 -0.11 5.11
N ALA A 184 13.46 1.00 4.38
CA ALA A 184 13.55 1.04 2.93
C ALA A 184 14.48 2.19 2.55
N TYR A 185 15.09 2.12 1.37
CA TYR A 185 15.78 3.27 0.81
C TYR A 185 15.46 3.40 -0.67
N GLN A 186 15.50 4.64 -1.16
CA GLN A 186 15.39 4.95 -2.58
C GLN A 186 16.51 5.92 -2.95
N THR A 187 16.86 5.94 -4.24
CA THR A 187 17.80 6.94 -4.77
C THR A 187 17.00 7.93 -5.59
N TYR A 188 17.01 9.20 -5.17
CA TYR A 188 16.35 10.29 -5.90
C TYR A 188 17.39 11.21 -6.54
N SER A 189 16.96 11.99 -7.54
CA SER A 189 17.74 13.17 -7.93
C SER A 189 17.77 14.17 -6.77
N LYS A 190 18.78 15.03 -6.74
CA LYS A 190 18.91 16.08 -5.73
C LYS A 190 17.68 16.98 -5.69
N GLU A 191 17.17 17.38 -6.85
CA GLU A 191 15.95 18.20 -6.98
C GLU A 191 14.75 17.56 -6.29
N ILE A 192 14.50 16.26 -6.53
CA ILE A 192 13.40 15.53 -5.90
C ILE A 192 13.62 15.43 -4.38
N ALA A 193 14.84 15.13 -3.93
CA ALA A 193 15.14 15.08 -2.49
C ALA A 193 14.95 16.45 -1.80
N GLU A 194 15.29 17.55 -2.47
CA GLU A 194 15.04 18.90 -1.97
C GLU A 194 13.54 19.21 -1.88
N ALA A 195 12.77 18.85 -2.92
CA ALA A 195 11.32 18.99 -2.92
C ALA A 195 10.66 18.19 -1.78
N LEU A 196 11.07 16.93 -1.58
CA LEU A 196 10.54 16.07 -0.51
C LEU A 196 10.92 16.55 0.90
N SER A 197 12.10 17.15 1.06
CA SER A 197 12.57 17.61 2.38
C SER A 197 12.15 19.05 2.73
N GLY A 198 11.71 19.84 1.74
CA GLY A 198 11.40 21.26 1.89
C GLY A 198 12.64 22.13 2.18
N LYS A 199 13.85 21.60 2.01
CA LYS A 199 15.12 22.28 2.28
C LYS A 199 16.21 21.83 1.33
N LYS A 200 17.28 22.63 1.22
CA LYS A 200 18.47 22.25 0.45
C LYS A 200 19.14 21.02 1.05
N VAL A 201 19.53 20.08 0.19
CA VAL A 201 20.26 18.88 0.60
C VAL A 201 21.75 19.17 0.54
N ALA A 202 22.43 19.02 1.69
CA ALA A 202 23.88 19.17 1.81
C ALA A 202 24.62 17.94 1.26
N SER A 203 24.51 17.73 -0.05
CA SER A 203 25.19 16.69 -0.81
C SER A 203 25.72 17.28 -2.11
N ASP A 204 26.98 16.99 -2.43
CA ASP A 204 27.60 17.34 -3.71
C ASP A 204 27.21 16.35 -4.83
N SER A 205 26.56 15.23 -4.48
CA SER A 205 26.06 14.25 -5.43
C SER A 205 24.70 14.67 -6.01
N GLU A 206 24.55 14.51 -7.32
CA GLU A 206 23.27 14.62 -8.06
C GLU A 206 22.26 13.54 -7.67
N LYS A 207 22.74 12.43 -7.10
CA LYS A 207 21.91 11.34 -6.58
C LYS A 207 21.99 11.28 -5.07
N VAL A 208 20.83 11.26 -4.42
CA VAL A 208 20.68 11.29 -2.97
C VAL A 208 20.02 10.00 -2.51
N ILE A 209 20.66 9.29 -1.58
CA ILE A 209 20.04 8.14 -0.90
C ILE A 209 19.08 8.69 0.14
N TRP A 210 17.82 8.28 0.02
CA TRP A 210 16.76 8.63 0.95
C TRP A 210 16.35 7.41 1.75
N LEU A 211 16.47 7.50 3.07
CA LEU A 211 16.07 6.45 4.00
C LEU A 211 14.61 6.66 4.41
N TYR A 212 13.91 5.55 4.62
CA TYR A 212 12.69 5.42 5.39
C TYR A 212 12.97 4.33 6.44
N ALA A 213 12.71 4.59 7.73
CA ALA A 213 12.94 3.63 8.79
C ALA A 213 11.90 3.74 9.91
N ALA A 214 11.28 2.61 10.25
CA ALA A 214 10.36 2.48 11.36
C ALA A 214 11.15 2.10 12.62
N THR A 215 11.46 3.10 13.45
CA THR A 215 12.16 2.87 14.73
C THR A 215 11.16 2.68 15.86
N GLU A 216 11.63 2.34 17.06
CA GLU A 216 10.76 2.22 18.23
C GLU A 216 10.08 3.54 18.65
N ARG A 217 10.65 4.68 18.25
CA ARG A 217 10.23 6.00 18.72
C ARG A 217 9.45 6.77 17.66
N ASN A 218 9.85 6.64 16.40
CA ASN A 218 9.33 7.44 15.31
C ASN A 218 9.70 6.87 13.94
N LEU A 219 8.98 7.34 12.92
CA LEU A 219 9.42 7.24 11.53
C LEU A 219 10.61 8.18 11.32
N ILE A 220 11.73 7.63 10.87
CA ILE A 220 12.87 8.39 10.36
C ILE A 220 12.78 8.39 8.84
N ARG A 221 12.86 9.58 8.24
CA ARG A 221 12.93 9.73 6.79
C ARG A 221 13.79 10.89 6.39
N GLY A 222 14.54 10.74 5.30
CA GLY A 222 15.35 11.83 4.78
C GLY A 222 16.62 11.37 4.09
N PRO A 223 17.40 12.35 3.57
CA PRO A 223 18.67 12.07 2.92
C PRO A 223 19.69 11.52 3.92
N ILE A 224 20.41 10.48 3.52
CA ILE A 224 21.49 9.88 4.31
C ILE A 224 22.76 9.71 3.49
N HIS A 225 23.91 9.65 4.16
CA HIS A 225 25.18 9.31 3.54
C HIS A 225 25.26 7.78 3.29
N PRO A 226 25.91 7.30 2.21
CA PRO A 226 26.02 5.86 1.92
C PRO A 226 26.55 5.00 3.07
N SER A 227 27.49 5.53 3.87
CA SER A 227 28.00 4.82 5.05
C SER A 227 26.93 4.56 6.12
N ILE A 228 25.92 5.43 6.23
CA ILE A 228 24.79 5.23 7.13
C ILE A 228 23.94 4.08 6.64
N LEU A 229 23.67 4.01 5.33
CA LEU A 229 22.92 2.91 4.74
C LEU A 229 23.62 1.57 5.01
N GLU A 230 24.94 1.50 4.78
CA GLU A 230 25.72 0.29 5.02
C GLU A 230 25.61 -0.19 6.48
N MET A 231 25.69 0.72 7.46
CA MET A 231 25.48 0.39 8.87
C MET A 231 24.05 -0.08 9.17
N VAL A 232 23.03 0.54 8.56
CA VAL A 232 21.63 0.09 8.69
C VAL A 232 21.46 -1.32 8.11
N GLU A 233 22.09 -1.62 6.98
CA GLU A 233 22.03 -2.96 6.36
C GLU A 233 22.76 -4.02 7.21
N ILE A 234 23.82 -3.65 7.95
CA ILE A 234 24.47 -4.57 8.92
C ILE A 234 23.58 -4.81 10.15
N GLY A 235 22.88 -3.79 10.65
CA GLY A 235 21.84 -3.94 11.67
C GLY A 235 22.30 -4.10 13.13
N GLY A 236 23.60 -4.29 13.41
CA GLY A 236 24.13 -4.49 14.77
C GLY A 236 25.47 -3.80 15.04
N SER A 237 25.58 -3.11 16.17
CA SER A 237 26.77 -2.35 16.58
C SER A 237 28.05 -3.18 16.69
N ARG A 238 27.98 -4.42 17.17
CA ARG A 238 29.12 -5.32 17.34
C ARG A 238 29.74 -5.69 16.00
N GLU A 239 28.90 -6.00 15.02
CA GLU A 239 29.36 -6.36 13.68
C GLU A 239 29.92 -5.15 12.94
N ILE A 240 29.29 -3.98 13.11
CA ILE A 240 29.81 -2.71 12.59
C ILE A 240 31.20 -2.39 13.18
N ASN A 241 31.37 -2.57 14.50
CA ASN A 241 32.63 -2.35 15.20
C ASN A 241 33.74 -3.31 14.72
N ARG A 242 33.40 -4.58 14.46
CA ARG A 242 34.36 -5.58 13.93
C ARG A 242 34.94 -5.20 12.58
N GLN A 243 34.17 -4.51 11.74
CA GLN A 243 34.64 -4.09 10.42
C GLN A 243 35.67 -2.94 10.48
N GLN A 244 35.76 -2.21 11.61
CA GLN A 244 36.71 -1.10 11.81
C GLN A 244 36.73 -0.05 10.69
N LYS A 245 35.62 0.06 9.93
CA LYS A 245 35.46 0.93 8.76
C LYS A 245 34.84 2.29 9.11
N PHE A 246 34.04 2.31 10.17
CA PHE A 246 33.22 3.47 10.55
C PHE A 246 33.80 4.16 11.78
N LYS A 247 33.60 5.47 11.87
CA LYS A 247 34.03 6.24 13.04
C LYS A 247 33.03 6.06 14.18
N GLN A 248 33.51 6.06 15.42
CA GLN A 248 32.67 5.84 16.61
C GLN A 248 31.52 6.84 16.74
N ASP A 249 31.74 8.11 16.39
CA ASP A 249 30.72 9.16 16.39
C ASP A 249 29.56 8.85 15.43
N GLN A 250 29.84 8.20 14.29
CA GLN A 250 28.81 7.76 13.34
C GLN A 250 27.99 6.60 13.91
N ILE A 251 28.65 5.65 14.56
CA ILE A 251 28.01 4.49 15.20
C ILE A 251 27.08 4.95 16.32
N ASP A 252 27.58 5.82 17.20
CA ASP A 252 26.82 6.40 18.31
C ASP A 252 25.60 7.18 17.80
N TRP A 253 25.75 7.92 16.70
CA TRP A 253 24.64 8.65 16.09
C TRP A 253 23.52 7.71 15.59
N ILE A 254 23.86 6.64 14.85
CA ILE A 254 22.86 5.68 14.35
C ILE A 254 22.20 4.90 15.49
N LEU A 255 22.96 4.55 16.54
CA LEU A 255 22.43 3.93 17.76
C LEU A 255 21.42 4.83 18.46
N ASN A 256 21.73 6.12 18.60
CA ASN A 256 20.83 7.10 19.22
C ASN A 256 19.54 7.30 18.43
N LEU A 257 19.60 7.13 17.10
CA LEU A 257 18.43 7.12 16.23
C LEU A 257 17.63 5.80 16.30
N GLY A 258 18.15 4.75 16.94
CA GLY A 258 17.47 3.44 17.02
C GLY A 258 17.41 2.71 15.68
N LEU A 259 18.37 2.97 14.79
CA LEU A 259 18.42 2.38 13.44
C LEU A 259 19.13 1.01 13.40
N ILE A 260 19.93 0.71 14.42
CA ILE A 260 20.66 -0.55 14.59
C ILE A 260 20.55 -1.04 16.03
N LYS A 261 20.70 -2.35 16.22
CA LYS A 261 20.69 -2.96 17.54
C LYS A 261 21.96 -2.60 18.31
N ASN A 262 21.81 -2.22 19.57
CA ASN A 262 22.90 -2.16 20.54
C ASN A 262 23.16 -3.57 21.08
N ASP A 263 24.22 -4.21 20.61
CA ASP A 263 24.61 -5.57 20.95
C ASP A 263 26.03 -5.68 21.55
N GLY A 264 26.62 -4.55 21.95
CA GLY A 264 27.84 -4.48 22.79
C GLY A 264 29.14 -4.46 22.01
#